data_AF-A0A3N5UCF6-F1
#
_entry.id   AF-A0A3N5UCF6-F1
#
_cell.length_a   1.000
_cell.length_b   1.000
_cell.length_c   1.000
_cell.angle_alpha   90.00
_cell.angle_beta   90.00
_cell.angle_gamma   90.00
#
_symmetry.space_group_name_H-M   'P 1'
#
loop_
_entity.id
_entity.type
_entity.pdbx_description
1 polymer ?
#
loop_
_entity_poly.entity_id
_entity_poly.type
_entity_poly.pdbx_seq_one_letter_code
_entity_poly.pdbx_strand_id
1 'polypeptide(L)'
;MVNRKSSEIRIGTSGWHYNHWIGRFYPEKMRKEDWLGFYAQHFDTVEINNTFYHMPREQTMVNWHDKVPPNFLFAVKASRYITHIKKLHNTGEEVGRFF
;
A
#
# COMPACT_ATOMS: atom_id res chain seq x y z
N MET A 1 -4.65 3.95 38.33
CA MET A 1 -5.38 3.78 37.06
C MET A 1 -4.38 3.93 35.92
N VAL A 2 -4.14 2.89 35.14
CA VAL A 2 -3.27 2.98 33.95
C VAL A 2 -4.06 3.71 32.87
N ASN A 3 -3.62 4.92 32.51
CA ASN A 3 -4.19 5.69 31.41
C ASN A 3 -3.79 4.99 30.09
N ARG A 4 -4.66 4.11 29.59
CA ARG A 4 -4.41 3.39 28.35
C ARG A 4 -4.62 4.39 27.21
N LYS A 5 -3.54 4.95 26.65
CA LYS A 5 -3.61 5.73 25.41
C LYS A 5 -4.37 4.89 24.38
N SER A 6 -5.45 5.44 23.84
CA SER A 6 -6.15 4.84 22.70
C SER A 6 -5.17 4.79 21.53
N SER A 7 -4.84 3.59 21.06
CA SER A 7 -4.09 3.41 19.82
C SER A 7 -5.01 3.65 18.63
N GLU A 8 -4.50 4.30 17.59
CA GLU A 8 -5.19 4.47 16.32
C GLU A 8 -5.26 3.11 15.61
N ILE A 9 -6.47 2.71 15.18
CA ILE A 9 -6.70 1.47 14.43
C ILE A 9 -7.10 1.87 13.01
N ARG A 10 -6.43 1.28 12.03
CA ARG A 10 -6.70 1.49 10.61
C ARG A 10 -7.04 0.17 9.95
N ILE A 11 -8.04 0.18 9.08
CA ILE A 11 -8.54 -1.01 8.41
C ILE A 11 -8.41 -0.80 6.91
N GLY A 12 -7.86 -1.78 6.23
CA GLY A 12 -7.66 -1.76 4.79
C GLY A 12 -7.36 -3.16 4.26
N THR A 13 -7.00 -3.24 2.99
CA THR A 13 -6.77 -4.49 2.27
C THR A 13 -5.33 -4.63 1.79
N SER A 14 -4.96 -5.85 1.39
CA SER A 14 -3.67 -6.16 0.79
C SER A 14 -3.58 -5.76 -0.69
N GLY A 15 -3.89 -4.51 -1.01
CA GLY A 15 -3.98 -3.96 -2.36
C GLY A 15 -5.40 -3.54 -2.74
N TRP A 16 -5.53 -2.81 -3.84
CA TRP A 16 -6.81 -2.25 -4.31
C TRP A 16 -7.14 -2.63 -5.77
N HIS A 17 -6.18 -3.16 -6.53
CA HIS A 17 -6.35 -3.29 -7.97
C HIS A 17 -6.86 -4.69 -8.40
N TYR A 18 -8.15 -4.97 -8.17
CA TYR A 18 -8.77 -6.28 -8.44
C TYR A 18 -10.01 -6.21 -9.33
N ASN A 19 -9.98 -6.86 -10.50
CA ASN A 19 -11.12 -6.88 -11.43
C ASN A 19 -12.38 -7.52 -10.84
N HIS A 20 -12.25 -8.50 -9.95
CA HIS A 20 -13.39 -9.17 -9.33
C HIS A 20 -14.13 -8.31 -8.28
N TRP A 21 -13.64 -7.10 -8.02
CA TRP A 21 -14.31 -6.10 -7.19
C TRP A 21 -15.27 -5.21 -7.99
N ILE A 22 -15.21 -5.24 -9.33
CA ILE A 22 -16.15 -4.52 -10.19
C ILE A 22 -17.57 -5.07 -9.97
N GLY A 23 -18.54 -4.18 -9.76
CA GLY A 23 -19.93 -4.50 -9.44
C GLY A 23 -20.17 -4.91 -7.98
N ARG A 24 -19.13 -5.05 -7.15
CA ARG A 24 -19.22 -5.38 -5.72
C ARG A 24 -18.76 -4.24 -4.82
N PHE A 25 -17.64 -3.63 -5.20
CA PHE A 25 -17.03 -2.49 -4.54
C PHE A 25 -16.82 -1.34 -5.53
N TYR A 26 -16.26 -1.62 -6.71
CA TYR A 26 -16.11 -0.61 -7.77
C TYR A 26 -17.36 -0.52 -8.67
N PRO A 27 -17.80 0.68 -9.07
CA PRO A 27 -18.82 0.84 -10.10
C PRO A 27 -18.42 0.19 -11.43
N GLU A 28 -19.40 -0.37 -12.16
CA GLU A 28 -19.15 -1.22 -13.34
C GLU A 28 -18.30 -0.57 -14.44
N LYS A 29 -18.48 0.75 -14.66
CA LYS A 29 -17.83 1.50 -15.74
C LYS A 29 -16.69 2.39 -15.24
N MET A 30 -16.23 2.19 -14.01
CA MET A 30 -15.15 3.00 -13.44
C MET A 30 -13.81 2.66 -14.08
N ARG A 31 -13.09 3.69 -14.54
CA ARG A 31 -11.74 3.52 -15.07
C ARG A 31 -10.79 3.08 -13.96
N LYS A 32 -9.85 2.19 -14.30
CA LYS A 32 -8.92 1.59 -13.32
C LYS A 32 -8.02 2.62 -12.65
N GLU A 33 -7.70 3.68 -13.38
CA GLU A 33 -6.88 4.77 -12.87
C GLU A 33 -7.54 5.49 -11.69
N ASP A 34 -8.88 5.43 -11.60
CA ASP A 34 -9.68 6.10 -10.57
C ASP A 34 -9.90 5.19 -9.33
N TRP A 35 -9.53 3.90 -9.39
CA TRP A 35 -9.83 2.93 -8.33
C TRP A 35 -9.17 3.23 -6.99
N LEU A 36 -7.95 3.77 -6.99
CA LEU A 36 -7.27 4.14 -5.73
C LEU A 36 -7.98 5.29 -5.05
N GLY A 37 -8.38 6.32 -5.81
CA GLY A 37 -9.12 7.46 -5.27
C GLY A 37 -10.50 7.04 -4.74
N PHE A 38 -11.19 6.11 -5.42
CA PHE A 38 -12.42 5.53 -4.91
C PHE A 38 -12.21 4.69 -3.64
N TYR A 39 -11.16 3.86 -3.63
CA TYR A 39 -10.79 3.05 -2.47
C TYR A 39 -10.53 3.91 -1.23
N ALA A 40 -9.82 5.04 -1.40
CA ALA A 40 -9.47 5.96 -0.33
C ALA A 40 -10.65 6.76 0.24
N GLN A 41 -11.85 6.65 -0.36
CA GLN A 41 -13.09 7.17 0.23
C GLN A 41 -13.68 6.23 1.29
N HIS A 42 -13.28 4.95 1.30
CA HIS A 42 -13.85 3.89 2.14
C HIS A 42 -12.86 3.37 3.19
N PHE A 43 -11.57 3.40 2.87
CA PHE A 43 -10.48 2.97 3.75
C PHE A 43 -9.44 4.06 3.86
N ASP A 44 -8.75 4.10 4.99
CA ASP A 44 -7.70 5.07 5.29
C ASP A 44 -6.29 4.48 5.19
N THR A 45 -6.20 3.20 4.81
CA THR A 45 -4.93 2.52 4.58
C THR A 45 -5.02 1.42 3.53
N VAL A 46 -3.88 1.11 2.90
CA VAL A 46 -3.72 -0.06 2.02
C VAL A 46 -2.29 -0.58 2.06
N GLU A 47 -2.12 -1.88 1.89
CA GLU A 47 -0.78 -2.48 1.73
C GLU A 47 -0.36 -2.48 0.25
N ILE A 48 0.85 -2.00 -0.02
CA ILE A 48 1.50 -2.11 -1.34
C ILE A 48 2.29 -3.41 -1.39
N ASN A 49 1.83 -4.33 -2.23
CA ASN A 49 2.49 -5.63 -2.46
C ASN A 49 3.47 -5.64 -3.64
N ASN A 50 3.40 -4.67 -4.57
CA ASN A 50 4.21 -4.70 -5.79
C ASN A 50 5.72 -4.66 -5.48
N THR A 51 6.10 -3.87 -4.48
CA THR A 51 7.47 -3.72 -3.96
C THR A 51 8.10 -5.03 -3.49
N PHE A 52 7.29 -6.03 -3.15
CA PHE A 52 7.78 -7.37 -2.84
C PHE A 52 8.49 -8.01 -4.04
N TYR A 53 8.02 -7.74 -5.26
CA TYR A 53 8.58 -8.31 -6.49
C TYR A 53 9.56 -7.34 -7.16
N HIS A 54 9.15 -6.09 -7.34
CA HIS A 54 9.95 -5.05 -8.00
C HIS A 54 9.60 -3.67 -7.44
N MET A 55 10.59 -2.78 -7.37
CA MET A 55 10.32 -1.39 -6.97
C MET A 55 9.56 -0.66 -8.10
N PRO A 56 8.40 -0.05 -7.80
CA PRO A 56 7.75 0.87 -8.72
C PRO A 56 8.67 2.05 -9.07
N ARG A 57 8.41 2.70 -10.20
CA ARG A 57 9.06 3.98 -10.51
C ARG A 57 8.60 5.03 -9.50
N GLU A 58 9.46 5.99 -9.18
CA GLU A 58 9.15 7.11 -8.29
C GLU A 58 7.85 7.82 -8.70
N GLN A 59 7.70 8.13 -9.99
CA GLN A 59 6.48 8.76 -10.53
C GLN A 59 5.21 7.96 -10.23
N THR A 60 5.29 6.62 -10.19
CA THR A 60 4.15 5.78 -9.83
C THR A 60 3.75 5.98 -8.37
N MET A 61 4.73 6.10 -7.47
CA MET A 61 4.48 6.35 -6.05
C MET A 61 3.94 7.76 -5.81
N VAL A 62 4.49 8.77 -6.50
CA VAL A 62 3.95 10.15 -6.50
C VAL A 62 2.49 10.15 -6.97
N ASN A 63 2.19 9.48 -8.08
CA ASN A 63 0.82 9.41 -8.60
C ASN A 63 -0.14 8.68 -7.64
N TRP A 64 0.33 7.74 -6.82
CA TRP A 64 -0.51 7.11 -5.80
C TRP A 64 -0.75 8.04 -4.62
N HIS A 65 0.30 8.72 -4.14
CA HIS A 65 0.22 9.74 -3.09
C HIS A 65 -0.80 10.83 -3.46
N ASP A 66 -0.74 11.35 -4.68
CA ASP A 66 -1.61 12.45 -5.11
C ASP A 66 -3.08 12.05 -5.31
N LYS A 67 -3.39 10.75 -5.30
CA LYS A 67 -4.74 10.20 -5.48
C LYS A 67 -5.46 9.93 -4.16
N VAL A 68 -4.81 10.11 -3.02
CA VAL A 68 -5.37 9.79 -1.70
C VAL A 68 -5.38 11.02 -0.78
N PRO A 69 -6.26 11.05 0.24
CA PRO A 69 -6.26 12.13 1.22
C PRO A 69 -4.96 12.22 2.04
N PRO A 70 -4.61 13.39 2.62
CA PRO A 70 -3.37 13.58 3.37
C PRO A 70 -3.15 12.64 4.56
N ASN A 71 -4.23 12.10 5.15
CA ASN A 71 -4.19 11.19 6.29
C ASN A 71 -4.20 9.70 5.90
N PHE A 72 -4.15 9.39 4.61
CA PHE A 72 -4.12 8.01 4.11
C PHE A 72 -2.72 7.41 4.27
N LEU A 73 -2.64 6.18 4.78
CA LEU A 73 -1.36 5.51 5.02
C LEU A 73 -1.14 4.31 4.11
N PHE A 74 0.01 4.24 3.46
CA PHE A 74 0.46 3.07 2.71
C PHE A 74 1.35 2.19 3.59
N ALA A 75 0.98 0.91 3.73
CA ALA A 75 1.87 -0.10 4.31
C ALA A 75 2.70 -0.74 3.18
N VAL A 76 3.97 -0.39 3.06
CA VAL A 76 4.81 -0.85 1.94
C VAL A 76 5.52 -2.14 2.29
N LYS A 77 5.28 -3.21 1.52
CA LYS A 77 5.92 -4.50 1.77
C LYS A 77 7.38 -4.49 1.33
N ALA A 78 8.26 -4.95 2.21
CA ALA A 78 9.68 -5.09 1.89
C ALA A 78 9.91 -6.08 0.73
N SER A 79 10.97 -5.85 -0.05
CA SER A 79 11.35 -6.72 -1.17
C SER A 79 11.54 -8.18 -0.73
N ARG A 80 11.11 -9.12 -1.59
CA ARG A 80 11.39 -10.56 -1.41
C ARG A 80 12.88 -10.85 -1.37
N TYR A 81 13.70 -10.01 -2.00
CA TYR A 81 15.14 -10.20 -1.99
C TYR A 81 15.72 -10.03 -0.57
N ILE A 82 15.20 -9.06 0.18
CA ILE A 82 15.56 -8.83 1.59
C ILE A 82 15.05 -9.98 2.46
N THR A 83 13.76 -10.31 2.34
CA THR A 83 13.06 -11.18 3.31
C THR A 83 13.18 -12.68 3.01
N HIS A 84 13.16 -13.08 1.74
CA HIS A 84 13.12 -14.50 1.34
C HIS A 84 14.44 -15.00 0.77
N ILE A 85 15.17 -14.16 0.03
CA ILE A 85 16.44 -14.56 -0.60
C ILE A 85 17.60 -14.40 0.38
N LYS A 86 17.87 -13.18 0.86
CA LYS A 86 18.90 -12.91 1.87
C LYS A 86 18.47 -13.31 3.28
N LYS A 87 17.17 -13.53 3.51
CA LYS A 87 16.60 -13.90 4.82
C LYS A 87 17.09 -12.98 5.94
N LEU A 88 17.11 -11.67 5.65
CA LEU A 88 17.56 -10.60 6.56
C LEU A 88 19.07 -10.59 6.90
N HIS A 89 19.90 -11.41 6.26
CA HIS A 89 21.36 -11.41 6.49
C HIS A 89 22.06 -10.32 5.66
N ASN A 90 22.84 -9.46 6.33
CA ASN A 90 23.68 -8.44 5.70
C ASN A 90 22.94 -7.57 4.66
N THR A 91 21.70 -7.16 4.94
CA THR A 91 20.81 -6.49 3.97
C THR A 91 20.88 -4.96 3.96
N GLY A 92 21.95 -4.36 4.50
CA GLY A 92 22.05 -2.91 4.69
C GLY A 92 21.93 -2.11 3.39
N GLU A 93 22.59 -2.58 2.33
CA GLU A 93 22.52 -1.94 1.00
C GLU A 93 21.12 -2.03 0.40
N GLU A 94 20.46 -3.18 0.51
CA GLU A 94 19.12 -3.39 -0.05
C GLU A 94 18.04 -2.62 0.69
N VAL A 95 18.18 -2.50 2.02
CA VAL A 95 17.34 -1.63 2.82
C VAL A 95 17.59 -0.18 2.41
N GLY A 96 18.84 0.23 2.22
CA GLY A 96 19.18 1.58 1.75
C GLY A 96 18.71 1.91 0.33
N ARG A 97 18.49 0.92 -0.54
CA ARG A 97 17.86 1.11 -1.86
C ARG A 97 16.34 1.14 -1.81
N PHE A 98 15.74 0.62 -0.74
CA PHE A 98 14.29 0.55 -0.57
C PHE A 98 13.73 1.87 -0.02
N PHE A 99 14.51 2.59 0.78
CA PHE A 99 14.20 3.92 1.31
C PHE A 99 14.88 5.02 0.49
#